data_AF-R0NWU0-F1
#
_entry.id   AF-R0NWU0-F1
#
_cell.length_a   1.000
_cell.length_b   1.000
_cell.length_c   1.000
_cell.angle_alpha   90.00
_cell.angle_beta   90.00
_cell.angle_gamma   90.00
#
_symmetry.space_group_name_H-M   'P 1'
#
loop_
_entity.id
_entity.type
_entity.pdbx_description
1 polymer ?
#
loop_
_entity_poly.entity_id
_entity_poly.type
_entity_poly.pdbx_seq_one_letter_code
_entity_poly.pdbx_strand_id
1 'polypeptide(L)'
;MGEKVTPRQEKFALALMTSNTIEEARETVGISRTTVNKWQRDITFKRYYRELRLNAMQQTTARLQAVSMEAVEVLHNLMTDETVSPFVRQQSAKTILEVAYKAHETGDILEVVEEIKAELIEDE
;
A
#
# COMPACT_ATOMS: atom_id res chain seq x y z
N MET A 1 6.61 -25.36 17.98
CA MET A 1 7.67 -24.54 17.33
C MET A 1 7.24 -24.35 15.89
N GLY A 2 6.63 -23.21 15.56
CA GLY A 2 6.06 -22.99 14.22
C GLY A 2 7.15 -23.08 13.16
N GLU A 3 6.90 -23.85 12.09
CA GLU A 3 7.84 -23.95 10.96
C GLU A 3 8.22 -22.55 10.48
N LYS A 4 9.52 -22.26 10.48
CA LYS A 4 10.10 -21.04 9.91
C LYS A 4 10.59 -21.35 8.50
N VAL A 5 10.51 -20.36 7.62
CA VAL A 5 11.11 -20.47 6.28
C VAL A 5 12.63 -20.66 6.38
N THR A 6 13.19 -21.41 5.43
CA THR A 6 14.64 -21.59 5.32
C THR A 6 15.32 -20.36 4.71
N PRO A 7 16.63 -20.13 4.92
CA PRO A 7 17.35 -18.99 4.30
C PRO A 7 17.25 -18.95 2.77
N ARG A 8 17.09 -20.12 2.14
CA ARG A 8 16.95 -20.24 0.68
C ARG A 8 15.54 -19.85 0.21
N GLN A 9 14.52 -20.14 1.04
CA GLN A 9 13.16 -19.64 0.84
C GLN A 9 13.10 -18.12 1.03
N GLU A 10 13.76 -17.57 2.06
CA GLU A 10 13.84 -16.12 2.28
C GLU A 10 14.44 -15.39 1.07
N LYS A 11 15.57 -15.88 0.54
CA LYS A 11 16.18 -15.34 -0.69
C LYS A 11 15.22 -15.37 -1.88
N PHE A 12 14.46 -16.45 -2.04
CA PHE A 12 13.48 -16.56 -3.12
C PHE A 12 12.28 -15.62 -2.93
N ALA A 13 11.79 -15.45 -1.70
CA ALA A 13 10.75 -14.47 -1.39
C ALA A 13 11.22 -13.03 -1.68
N LEU A 14 12.46 -12.68 -1.35
CA LEU A 14 13.05 -11.38 -1.69
C LEU A 14 13.19 -11.20 -3.21
N ALA A 15 13.67 -12.22 -3.93
CA ALA A 15 13.76 -12.15 -5.39
C ALA A 15 12.37 -11.96 -6.04
N LEU A 16 11.33 -12.60 -5.51
CA LEU A 16 9.95 -12.39 -5.96
C LEU A 16 9.45 -10.96 -5.77
N MET A 17 9.99 -10.20 -4.79
CA MET A 17 9.61 -8.80 -4.58
C MET A 17 10.19 -7.85 -5.63
N THR A 18 11.29 -8.24 -6.27
CA THR A 18 12.07 -7.35 -7.16
C THR A 18 12.06 -7.77 -8.63
N SER A 19 11.72 -9.02 -8.92
CA SER A 19 11.66 -9.55 -10.29
C SER A 19 10.30 -9.35 -10.95
N ASN A 20 10.28 -9.24 -12.28
CA ASN A 20 9.05 -9.11 -13.05
C ASN A 20 8.32 -10.45 -13.21
N THR A 21 9.05 -11.56 -13.11
CA THR A 21 8.49 -12.91 -13.25
C THR A 21 9.04 -13.88 -12.21
N ILE A 22 8.29 -14.97 -11.97
CA ILE A 22 8.72 -16.07 -11.10
C ILE A 22 9.98 -16.76 -11.66
N GLU A 23 10.11 -16.84 -12.98
CA GLU A 23 11.26 -17.49 -13.63
C GLU A 23 12.54 -16.67 -13.42
N GLU A 24 12.46 -15.34 -13.54
CA GLU A 24 13.58 -14.44 -13.22
C GLU A 24 13.99 -14.55 -11.74
N ALA A 25 13.03 -14.58 -10.82
CA ALA A 25 13.30 -14.80 -9.40
C ALA A 25 13.95 -16.18 -9.13
N ARG A 26 13.49 -17.21 -9.86
CA ARG A 26 14.06 -18.57 -9.78
C ARG A 26 15.52 -18.58 -10.22
N GLU A 27 15.82 -17.95 -11.35
CA GLU A 27 17.17 -17.86 -11.91
C GLU A 27 18.10 -17.08 -11.00
N THR A 28 17.63 -15.96 -10.45
CA THR A 28 18.36 -15.11 -9.49
C THR A 28 18.83 -15.89 -8.27
N VAL A 29 18.01 -16.82 -7.76
CA VAL A 29 18.35 -17.65 -6.58
C VAL A 29 19.00 -18.99 -6.96
N GLY A 30 19.03 -19.36 -8.24
CA GLY A 30 19.62 -20.61 -8.72
C GLY A 30 18.88 -21.85 -8.20
N ILE A 31 17.55 -21.88 -8.31
CA ILE A 31 16.73 -23.03 -7.85
C ILE A 31 16.01 -23.72 -9.01
N SER A 32 15.61 -24.99 -8.82
CA SER A 32 14.88 -25.74 -9.84
C SER A 32 13.40 -25.36 -9.87
N ARG A 33 12.73 -25.54 -11.02
CA ARG A 33 11.27 -25.34 -11.13
C ARG A 33 10.49 -26.22 -10.16
N THR A 34 10.96 -27.44 -9.90
CA THR A 34 10.37 -28.35 -8.92
C THR A 34 10.42 -27.77 -7.50
N THR A 35 11.54 -27.15 -7.12
CA THR A 35 11.67 -26.45 -5.83
C THR A 35 10.72 -25.27 -5.73
N VAL A 36 10.61 -24.46 -6.78
CA VAL A 36 9.64 -23.34 -6.85
C VAL A 36 8.22 -23.84 -6.64
N ASN A 37 7.81 -24.86 -7.38
CA ASN A 37 6.46 -25.43 -7.29
C ASN A 37 6.16 -26.01 -5.90
N LYS A 38 7.15 -26.58 -5.22
CA LYS A 38 7.02 -27.04 -3.84
C LYS A 38 6.78 -25.86 -2.89
N TRP A 39 7.62 -24.83 -2.95
CA TRP A 39 7.53 -23.67 -2.05
C TRP A 39 6.27 -22.83 -2.31
N GLN A 40 5.81 -22.70 -3.55
CA GLN A 40 4.55 -22.02 -3.83
C GLN A 40 3.31 -22.77 -3.32
N ARG A 41 3.42 -24.05 -2.97
CA ARG A 41 2.32 -24.80 -2.34
C ARG A 41 2.43 -24.83 -0.82
N ASP A 42 3.60 -24.51 -0.29
CA ASP A 42 3.90 -24.48 1.14
C ASP A 42 3.22 -23.28 1.82
N ILE A 43 2.39 -23.57 2.84
CA ILE A 43 1.63 -22.57 3.57
C ILE A 43 2.52 -21.64 4.40
N THR A 44 3.61 -22.16 4.95
CA THR A 44 4.60 -21.42 5.73
C THR A 44 5.32 -20.41 4.84
N PHE A 45 5.73 -20.82 3.65
CA PHE A 45 6.31 -19.92 2.65
C PHE A 45 5.33 -18.85 2.19
N LYS A 46 4.07 -19.22 1.88
CA LYS A 46 3.02 -18.28 1.47
C LYS A 46 2.76 -17.20 2.52
N ARG A 47 2.67 -17.59 3.79
CA ARG A 47 2.46 -16.65 4.91
C ARG A 47 3.63 -15.69 5.01
N TYR A 48 4.86 -16.20 5.00
CA TYR A 48 6.07 -15.37 5.04
C TYR A 48 6.13 -14.38 3.87
N TYR A 49 5.87 -14.83 2.64
CA TYR A 49 5.88 -13.95 1.47
C TYR A 49 4.77 -12.88 1.54
N ARG A 50 3.59 -13.24 2.05
CA ARG A 50 2.51 -12.27 2.29
C ARG A 50 2.93 -11.22 3.33
N GLU A 51 3.50 -11.63 4.46
CA GLU A 51 4.01 -10.72 5.49
C GLU A 51 5.09 -9.79 4.94
N LEU A 52 6.03 -10.31 4.15
CA LEU A 52 7.06 -9.51 3.47
C LEU A 52 6.44 -8.43 2.56
N ARG A 53 5.43 -8.80 1.76
CA ARG A 53 4.68 -7.86 0.91
C ARG A 53 3.93 -6.80 1.73
N LEU A 54 3.28 -7.21 2.82
CA LEU A 54 2.56 -6.29 3.71
C LEU A 54 3.52 -5.28 4.35
N ASN A 55 4.65 -5.73 4.86
CA ASN A 55 5.66 -4.86 5.46
C ASN A 55 6.22 -3.84 4.44
N ALA A 56 6.51 -4.28 3.21
CA ALA A 56 6.96 -3.38 2.15
C ALA A 56 5.87 -2.35 1.77
N MET A 57 4.61 -2.79 1.70
CA MET A 57 3.48 -1.90 1.43
C MET A 57 3.28 -0.88 2.56
N GLN A 58 3.42 -1.29 3.82
CA GLN A 58 3.28 -0.40 4.97
C GLN A 58 4.30 0.75 4.93
N GLN A 59 5.56 0.47 4.59
CA GLN A 59 6.58 1.51 4.42
C GLN A 59 6.24 2.44 3.25
N THR A 60 5.74 1.88 2.15
CA THR A 60 5.32 2.66 0.97
C THR A 60 4.15 3.57 1.31
N THR A 61 3.15 3.05 2.03
CA THR A 61 1.99 3.82 2.51
C THR A 61 2.43 4.94 3.45
N ALA A 62 3.33 4.68 4.40
CA ALA A 62 3.85 5.72 5.28
C ALA A 62 4.56 6.83 4.50
N ARG A 63 5.35 6.47 3.46
CA ARG A 63 6.00 7.44 2.59
C ARG A 63 4.99 8.25 1.77
N LEU A 64 3.95 7.60 1.23
CA LEU A 64 2.86 8.27 0.53
C LEU A 64 2.13 9.26 1.44
N GLN A 65 1.82 8.87 2.68
CA GLN A 65 1.20 9.75 3.67
C GLN A 65 2.07 10.99 3.93
N ALA A 66 3.38 10.80 4.12
CA ALA A 66 4.30 11.93 4.31
C ALA A 66 4.33 12.88 3.12
N VAL A 67 4.50 12.37 1.90
CA VAL A 67 4.54 13.20 0.68
C VAL A 67 3.19 13.88 0.41
N SER A 68 2.07 13.25 0.74
CA SER A 68 0.75 13.88 0.65
C SER A 68 0.61 15.08 1.59
N MET A 69 1.16 15.03 2.81
CA MET A 69 1.18 16.18 3.70
C MET A 69 2.04 17.32 3.12
N GLU A 70 3.22 17.00 2.57
CA GLU A 70 4.05 17.99 1.88
C GLU A 70 3.33 18.61 0.67
N ALA A 71 2.56 17.83 -0.08
CA ALA A 71 1.78 18.34 -1.22
C ALA A 71 0.68 19.32 -0.79
N VAL A 72 0.04 19.11 0.36
CA VAL A 72 -0.94 20.05 0.92
C VAL A 72 -0.28 21.39 1.23
N GLU A 73 0.91 21.39 1.83
CA GLU A 73 1.68 22.62 2.10
C GLU A 73 2.04 23.37 0.81
N VAL A 74 2.42 22.63 -0.25
CA VAL A 74 2.68 23.24 -1.56
C VAL A 74 1.43 23.93 -2.12
N LEU A 75 0.27 23.28 -2.06
CA LEU A 75 -0.99 23.88 -2.52
C LEU A 75 -1.39 25.09 -1.67
N HIS A 76 -1.21 25.03 -0.35
CA HIS A 76 -1.47 26.15 0.56
C HIS A 76 -0.58 27.35 0.24
N ASN A 77 0.71 27.13 0.02
CA ASN A 77 1.66 28.18 -0.34
C ASN A 77 1.29 28.81 -1.69
N LEU A 78 0.97 27.99 -2.71
CA LEU A 78 0.57 28.49 -4.03
C LEU A 78 -0.75 29.28 -4.00
N MET A 79 -1.72 28.94 -3.16
CA MET A 79 -2.98 29.70 -3.08
C MET A 79 -2.84 31.05 -2.38
N THR A 80 -1.88 31.17 -1.45
CA THR A 80 -1.63 32.37 -0.65
C THR A 80 -0.53 33.27 -1.23
N ASP A 81 0.28 32.77 -2.15
CA ASP A 81 1.32 33.55 -2.84
C ASP A 81 0.71 34.56 -3.82
N GLU A 82 0.88 35.85 -3.55
CA GLU A 82 0.38 36.94 -4.40
C GLU A 82 1.24 37.16 -5.66
N THR A 83 2.42 36.55 -5.75
CA THR A 83 3.34 36.69 -6.88
C THR A 83 3.02 35.74 -8.03
N VAL A 84 2.29 34.65 -7.77
CA VAL A 84 1.81 33.73 -8.82
C VAL A 84 0.49 34.21 -9.42
N SER A 85 0.11 33.65 -10.58
CA SER A 85 -1.08 34.11 -11.29
C SER A 85 -2.37 33.85 -10.49
N PRO A 86 -3.40 34.71 -10.63
CA PRO A 86 -4.70 34.48 -9.99
C PRO A 86 -5.31 33.10 -10.29
N PHE A 87 -5.06 32.58 -11.49
CA PHE A 87 -5.50 31.25 -11.90
C PHE A 87 -4.81 30.14 -11.10
N VAL A 88 -3.48 30.20 -10.91
CA VAL A 88 -2.74 29.21 -10.10
C VAL A 88 -3.28 29.21 -8.68
N ARG A 89 -3.49 30.40 -8.09
CA ARG A 89 -4.03 30.52 -6.73
C ARG A 89 -5.42 29.89 -6.61
N GLN A 90 -6.31 30.23 -7.53
CA GLN A 90 -7.67 29.70 -7.58
C GLN A 90 -7.68 28.19 -7.77
N GLN A 91 -6.81 27.65 -8.64
CA GLN A 91 -6.71 26.22 -8.89
C GLN A 91 -6.19 25.46 -7.68
N SER A 92 -5.18 25.98 -6.98
CA SER A 92 -4.68 25.37 -5.73
C SER A 92 -5.74 25.35 -4.63
N ALA A 93 -6.46 26.47 -4.43
CA ALA A 93 -7.56 26.52 -3.47
C ALA A 93 -8.69 25.54 -3.83
N LYS A 94 -9.08 25.48 -5.11
CA LYS A 94 -10.07 24.53 -5.61
C LYS A 94 -9.66 23.08 -5.34
N THR A 95 -8.41 22.72 -5.64
CA THR A 95 -7.92 21.35 -5.41
C THR A 95 -7.93 20.98 -3.93
N ILE A 96 -7.56 21.89 -3.02
CA ILE A 96 -7.67 21.65 -1.57
C ILE A 96 -9.13 21.38 -1.16
N LEU A 97 -10.07 22.20 -1.63
CA LEU A 97 -11.49 22.03 -1.33
C LEU A 97 -12.07 20.72 -1.88
N GLU A 98 -11.76 20.37 -3.14
CA GLU A 98 -12.21 19.12 -3.76
C GLU A 98 -11.73 17.89 -3.00
N VAL A 99 -10.47 17.88 -2.56
CA VAL A 99 -9.91 16.77 -1.76
C VAL A 99 -10.55 16.72 -0.37
N ALA A 100 -10.78 17.88 0.27
CA ALA A 100 -11.43 17.96 1.58
C ALA A 100 -12.87 17.44 1.55
N TYR A 101 -13.66 17.85 0.56
CA TYR A 101 -15.03 17.34 0.38
C TYR A 101 -15.05 15.83 0.15
N LYS A 102 -14.17 15.32 -0.73
CA LYS A 102 -14.09 13.88 -0.97
C LYS A 102 -13.69 13.09 0.27
N ALA A 103 -12.79 13.64 1.11
CA ALA A 103 -12.40 13.02 2.37
C ALA A 103 -13.58 12.96 3.36
N HIS A 104 -14.38 14.02 3.43
CA HIS A 104 -15.61 14.05 4.24
C HIS A 104 -16.63 13.02 3.74
N GLU A 105 -16.96 13.01 2.45
CA GLU A 105 -17.87 12.02 1.85
C GLU A 105 -17.42 10.58 2.10
N THR A 106 -16.12 10.32 2.01
CA THR A 106 -15.56 8.98 2.29
C THR A 106 -15.69 8.61 3.77
N GLY A 107 -15.51 9.59 4.67
CA GLY A 107 -15.70 9.40 6.11
C GLY A 107 -17.15 9.05 6.45
N ASP A 108 -18.11 9.82 5.95
CA ASP A 108 -19.53 9.60 6.17
C ASP A 108 -19.98 8.22 5.65
N ILE A 109 -19.48 7.80 4.48
CA ILE A 109 -19.76 6.46 3.94
C ILE A 109 -19.17 5.37 4.84
N LEU A 110 -17.96 5.58 5.36
CA LEU A 110 -17.32 4.60 6.24
C LEU A 110 -18.08 4.44 7.56
N GLU A 111 -18.54 5.54 8.14
CA GLU A 111 -19.37 5.56 9.36
C GLU A 111 -20.64 4.72 9.15
N VAL A 112 -21.39 4.98 8.07
CA VAL A 112 -22.59 4.19 7.73
C VAL A 112 -22.27 2.71 7.52
N VAL A 113 -21.13 2.37 6.91
CA VAL A 113 -20.71 0.97 6.73
C VAL A 113 -20.37 0.30 8.06
N GLU A 114 -19.77 1.03 9.01
CA GLU A 114 -19.46 0.53 10.34
C GLU A 114 -20.73 0.31 11.17
N GLU A 115 -21.70 1.22 11.10
CA GLU A 115 -23.02 1.06 11.73
C GLU A 115 -23.74 -0.19 11.21
N ILE A 116 -23.85 -0.36 9.90
CA ILE A 116 -24.51 -1.54 9.30
C ILE A 116 -23.80 -2.84 9.71
N LYS A 117 -22.46 -2.84 9.78
CA LYS A 117 -21.71 -4.03 10.21
C LYS A 117 -21.96 -4.35 11.68
N ALA A 118 -22.14 -3.35 12.54
CA ALA A 118 -22.45 -3.56 13.94
C ALA A 118 -23.83 -4.21 14.11
N GLU A 119 -24.85 -3.71 13.41
CA GLU A 119 -26.21 -4.28 13.43
C GLU A 119 -26.23 -5.75 12.97
N LEU A 120 -25.51 -6.08 11.90
CA LEU A 120 -25.45 -7.46 11.38
C LEU A 120 -24.75 -8.45 12.32
N ILE A 121 -23.86 -7.99 13.20
CA ILE A 121 -23.19 -8.85 14.19
C ILE A 121 -24.09 -9.05 15.42
N GLU A 122 -24.95 -8.10 15.75
CA GLU A 122 -25.91 -8.21 16.86
C GLU A 122 -27.10 -9.13 16.53
N ASP A 123 -27.40 -9.30 15.24
CA ASP A 123 -28.47 -10.18 14.75
C ASP A 123 -28.07 -11.66 14.55
N GLU A 124 -26.80 -12.04 14.78
CA GLU A 124 -26.28 -13.44 14.73
C GLU A 124 -26.16 -14.09 16.13
#